data_AF-A0A6S6U181-F1
#
_entry.id   AF-A0A6S6U181-F1
#
_cell.length_a   1.000
_cell.length_b   1.000
_cell.length_c   1.000
_cell.angle_alpha   90.00
_cell.angle_beta   90.00
_cell.angle_gamma   90.00
#
_symmetry.space_group_name_H-M   'P 1'
#
loop_
_entity.id
_entity.type
_entity.pdbx_description
1 polymer ?
#
loop_
_entity_poly.entity_id
_entity_poly.type
_entity_poly.pdbx_seq_one_letter_code
_entity_poly.pdbx_strand_id
1 'polypeptide(L)' 'MEKEQTTHFGYEQVPVNEKVNKVADVFHSVADKYDVMNDVMSMGV' A
#
# COMPACT_ATOMS: atom_id res chain seq x y z
N MET A 1 30.49 -2.51 -8.25
CA MET A 1 29.07 -2.66 -8.62
C MET A 1 28.34 -3.00 -7.33
N GLU A 2 27.61 -2.05 -6.74
CA GLU A 2 26.68 -2.39 -5.66
C GLU A 2 25.61 -3.32 -6.25
N LYS A 3 25.46 -4.51 -5.68
CA LYS A 3 24.33 -5.38 -6.04
C LYS A 3 23.10 -4.76 -5.40
N GLU A 4 22.19 -4.24 -6.22
CA GLU A 4 20.87 -3.87 -5.75
C GLU A 4 20.22 -5.11 -5.12
N GLN A 5 19.99 -5.05 -3.81
CA GLN A 5 19.36 -6.14 -3.09
C GLN A 5 17.85 -6.06 -3.37
N THR A 6 17.31 -7.12 -3.94
CA THR A 6 15.87 -7.27 -4.17
C THR A 6 15.24 -8.17 -3.11
N THR A 7 13.95 -8.01 -2.90
CA THR A 7 13.16 -8.78 -1.94
C THR A 7 11.77 -9.02 -2.51
N HIS A 8 11.06 -9.99 -1.94
CA HIS A 8 9.69 -10.27 -2.33
C HIS A 8 8.70 -9.26 -1.71
N PHE A 9 7.76 -8.83 -2.55
CA PHE A 9 6.56 -8.07 -2.19
C PHE A 9 5.36 -8.73 -2.86
N GLY A 10 4.65 -9.60 -2.11
CA GLY A 10 3.63 -10.47 -2.66
C GLY A 10 4.21 -11.43 -3.71
N TYR A 11 3.73 -11.33 -4.94
CA TYR A 11 4.21 -12.12 -6.08
C TYR A 11 5.33 -11.44 -6.88
N GLU A 12 5.67 -10.19 -6.56
CA GLU A 12 6.65 -9.37 -7.27
C GLU A 12 8.00 -9.35 -6.53
N GLN A 13 9.11 -9.17 -7.24
CA GLN A 13 10.41 -8.83 -6.66
C GLN A 13 10.70 -7.35 -6.83
N VAL A 14 11.06 -6.69 -5.73
CA VAL A 14 11.27 -5.24 -5.68
C VAL A 14 12.61 -4.93 -4.99
N PRO A 15 13.26 -3.80 -5.30
CA PRO A 15 14.39 -3.31 -4.52
C PRO A 15 14.06 -3.17 -3.02
N VAL A 16 15.00 -3.52 -2.14
CA VAL A 16 14.78 -3.49 -0.68
C VAL A 16 14.43 -2.08 -0.17
N ASN A 17 15.02 -1.04 -0.77
CA ASN A 17 14.73 0.36 -0.44
C ASN A 17 13.29 0.78 -0.83
N GLU A 18 12.68 0.15 -1.83
CA GLU A 18 11.33 0.46 -2.29
C GLU A 18 10.24 -0.26 -1.50
N LYS A 19 10.57 -1.38 -0.85
CA LYS A 19 9.59 -2.21 -0.12
C LYS A 19 8.82 -1.42 0.94
N VAL A 20 9.50 -0.54 1.69
CA VAL A 20 8.87 0.24 2.76
C VAL A 20 7.80 1.19 2.21
N ASN A 21 8.07 1.85 1.08
CA ASN A 21 7.12 2.75 0.42
C ASN A 21 5.91 1.98 -0.10
N LYS A 22 6.13 0.85 -0.80
CA LYS A 22 5.03 0.00 -1.30
C LYS A 22 4.13 -0.52 -0.17
N VAL A 23 4.71 -0.86 0.99
CA VAL A 23 3.94 -1.27 2.17
C VAL A 23 3.10 -0.09 2.69
N ALA A 24 3.69 1.10 2.80
CA ALA A 24 2.96 2.30 3.23
C ALA A 24 1.78 2.59 2.30
N ASP A 25 1.95 2.52 0.98
CA ASP A 25 0.89 2.72 0.00
C ASP A 25 -0.28 1.74 0.20
N VAL A 26 0.02 0.46 0.46
CA VAL A 26 -1.02 -0.53 0.78
C VAL A 26 -1.77 -0.15 2.06
N PHE A 27 -1.07 0.26 3.10
CA PHE A 27 -1.71 0.73 4.35
C PHE A 27 -2.63 1.93 4.10
N HIS A 28 -2.17 2.92 3.32
CA HIS A 28 -3.00 4.09 2.97
C HIS A 28 -4.22 3.67 2.14
N SER A 29 -4.04 2.79 1.15
CA SER A 29 -5.14 2.30 0.31
C SER A 29 -6.23 1.55 1.07
N VAL A 30 -5.90 0.97 2.23
CA VAL A 30 -6.87 0.33 3.11
C VAL A 30 -7.53 1.37 4.01
N ALA A 31 -6.79 2.35 4.53
CA ALA A 31 -7.33 3.45 5.32
C ALA A 31 -8.35 4.27 4.50
N ASP A 32 -8.01 4.68 3.28
CA ASP A 32 -8.90 5.45 2.39
C ASP A 32 -10.19 4.67 2.05
N LYS A 33 -10.13 3.33 2.01
CA LYS A 33 -11.33 2.49 1.78
C LYS A 33 -12.31 2.50 2.96
N TYR A 34 -11.83 2.73 4.18
CA TYR A 34 -12.72 2.89 5.33
C TYR A 34 -13.42 4.25 5.33
N ASP A 35 -12.76 5.30 4.85
CA ASP A 35 -13.39 6.62 4.70
C ASP A 35 -14.52 6.59 3.65
N VAL A 36 -14.29 5.94 2.50
CA VAL A 36 -15.32 5.78 1.45
C VAL A 36 -16.55 5.01 1.94
N MET A 37 -16.37 3.95 2.75
CA MET A 37 -17.48 3.17 3.32
C MET A 37 -18.31 3.99 4.32
N ASN A 38 -17.71 4.96 5.02
CA ASN A 38 -18.39 5.83 5.97
C ASN A 38 -19.11 6.99 5.24
N ASP A 39 -18.53 7.51 4.16
CA ASP A 39 -19.14 8.54 3.32
C ASP A 39 -20.39 8.02 2.58
N VAL A 40 -20.36 6.79 2.05
CA VAL A 40 -21.52 6.17 1.37
C VAL A 40 -22.66 5.84 2.33
N MET A 41 -22.37 5.52 3.59
CA MET A 41 -23.38 5.27 4.64
C MET A 41 -23.98 6.55 5.25
N SER A 42 -23.36 7.72 5.04
CA SER A 42 -23.81 9.01 5.59
C SER A 42 -24.61 9.89 4.61
N MET A 43 -24.69 9.53 3.33
CA MET A 43 -25.58 10.19 2.35
C MET A 43 -27.07 9.78 2.46
N GLY A 44 -27.46 9.18 3.58
CA GLY A 44 -28.85 8.90 3.92
C GLY A 44 -29.27 9.61 5.21
N VAL A 45 -29.51 10.93 5.12
CA VAL A 45 -30.51 11.63 5.95
C VAL A 45 -31.68 11.97 5.05
#